data_AF-A0A8X8Y904-F1
#
_entry.id   AF-A0A8X8Y904-F1
#
_cell.length_a   1.000
_cell.length_b   1.000
_cell.length_c   1.000
_cell.angle_alpha   90.00
_cell.angle_beta   90.00
_cell.angle_gamma   90.00
#
_symmetry.space_group_name_H-M   'P 1'
#
loop_
_entity.id
_entity.type
_entity.pdbx_description
1 polymer ?
#
loop_
_entity_poly.entity_id
_entity_poly.type
_entity_poly.pdbx_seq_one_letter_code
_entity_poly.pdbx_strand_id
1 'polypeptide(L)'
;MAESSSSTSEQERLVPIANVGRIMKQILPPNAKISKEAKETMQECVSEFIGFVTGEASDKCRKERRKTVNGDDVCWAMTALGFDDYAPPLKRYLERYREIEVDRANQNRAANTGENQINDDNNLLFDKPQRDSAG
;
A
#
# COMPACT_ATOMS: atom_id res chain seq x y z
N MET A 1 -37.14 -12.88 13.86
CA MET A 1 -36.27 -12.93 12.68
C MET A 1 -35.68 -11.55 12.50
N ALA A 2 -34.37 -11.39 12.73
CA ALA A 2 -33.66 -10.13 12.58
C ALA A 2 -33.02 -10.11 11.19
N GLU A 3 -33.67 -9.45 10.23
CA GLU A 3 -33.19 -9.28 8.85
C GLU A 3 -32.77 -7.83 8.55
N SER A 4 -32.48 -7.01 9.57
CA SER A 4 -32.11 -5.60 9.38
C SER A 4 -30.61 -5.28 9.53
N SER A 5 -29.75 -6.27 9.81
CA SER A 5 -28.31 -6.04 10.01
C SER A 5 -27.42 -6.48 8.85
N SER A 6 -27.94 -7.17 7.83
CA SER A 6 -27.14 -7.71 6.72
C SER A 6 -26.67 -6.63 5.73
N SER A 7 -27.59 -5.77 5.28
CA SER A 7 -27.37 -4.85 4.15
C SER A 7 -26.31 -3.78 4.43
N THR A 8 -26.29 -3.23 5.64
CA THR A 8 -25.31 -2.19 6.02
C THR A 8 -23.89 -2.75 6.09
N SER A 9 -23.74 -4.01 6.53
CA SER A 9 -22.44 -4.69 6.64
C SER A 9 -21.87 -5.10 5.27
N GLU A 10 -22.75 -5.42 4.32
CA GLU A 10 -22.36 -5.76 2.96
C GLU A 10 -21.86 -4.55 2.19
N GLN A 11 -22.54 -3.41 2.34
CA GLN A 11 -22.11 -2.16 1.72
C GLN A 11 -20.78 -1.63 2.27
N GLU A 12 -20.46 -1.92 3.53
CA GLU A 12 -19.16 -1.57 4.13
C GLU A 12 -17.99 -2.36 3.52
N ARG A 13 -18.25 -3.54 2.95
CA ARG A 13 -17.24 -4.37 2.28
C ARG A 13 -17.00 -3.99 0.82
N LEU A 14 -17.89 -3.20 0.22
CA LEU A 14 -17.80 -2.84 -1.19
C LEU A 14 -16.82 -1.67 -1.40
N VAL A 15 -15.99 -1.78 -2.44
CA VAL A 15 -15.16 -0.63 -2.88
C VAL A 15 -16.04 0.49 -3.45
N PRO A 16 -15.62 1.76 -3.42
CA PRO A 16 -16.44 2.85 -3.94
C PRO A 16 -16.82 2.68 -5.41
N ILE A 17 -18.13 2.70 -5.71
CA ILE A 17 -18.68 2.52 -7.06
C ILE A 17 -18.09 3.49 -8.10
N ALA A 18 -17.72 4.70 -7.66
CA ALA A 18 -17.09 5.70 -8.51
C ALA A 18 -15.70 5.27 -9.00
N ASN A 19 -14.93 4.59 -8.14
CA ASN A 19 -13.59 4.10 -8.51
C ASN A 19 -13.70 2.94 -9.51
N VAL A 20 -14.65 2.02 -9.29
CA VAL A 20 -14.97 0.94 -10.24
C VAL A 20 -15.35 1.52 -11.60
N GLY A 21 -16.30 2.46 -11.63
CA GLY A 21 -16.76 3.11 -12.85
C GLY A 21 -15.64 3.84 -13.60
N ARG A 22 -14.69 4.47 -12.88
CA ARG A 22 -13.54 5.16 -13.48
C ARG A 22 -12.60 4.18 -14.17
N ILE A 23 -12.25 3.07 -13.52
CA ILE A 23 -11.34 2.05 -14.07
C ILE A 23 -11.98 1.35 -15.27
N MET A 24 -13.25 0.94 -15.15
CA MET A 24 -13.99 0.34 -16.28
C MET A 24 -13.99 1.26 -17.51
N LYS A 25 -13.97 2.58 -17.33
CA LYS A 25 -13.95 3.56 -18.44
C LYS A 25 -12.62 3.65 -19.16
N GLN A 26 -11.50 3.34 -18.50
CA GLN A 26 -10.15 3.49 -19.08
C GLN A 26 -9.91 2.57 -20.28
N ILE A 27 -10.62 1.44 -20.34
CA ILE A 27 -10.50 0.47 -21.43
C ILE A 27 -11.59 0.62 -22.51
N LEU A 28 -12.46 1.63 -22.38
CA LEU A 28 -13.57 1.87 -23.30
C LEU A 28 -13.35 3.13 -24.15
N PRO A 29 -13.97 3.24 -25.34
CA PRO A 29 -13.99 4.47 -26.10
C PRO A 29 -14.56 5.66 -25.28
N PRO A 30 -14.10 6.91 -25.54
CA PRO A 30 -14.49 8.08 -24.74
C PRO A 30 -16.01 8.29 -24.59
N ASN A 31 -16.77 7.98 -25.64
CA ASN A 31 -18.23 8.19 -25.68
C ASN A 31 -19.04 6.98 -25.21
N ALA A 32 -18.38 5.87 -24.85
CA ALA A 32 -19.08 4.70 -24.34
C ALA A 32 -19.85 5.04 -23.06
N LYS A 33 -20.98 4.38 -22.80
CA LYS A 33 -21.73 4.47 -21.54
C LYS A 33 -21.63 3.13 -20.82
N ILE A 34 -21.61 3.16 -19.49
CA ILE A 34 -21.70 1.95 -18.64
C ILE A 34 -22.97 2.14 -17.84
N SER A 35 -23.85 1.15 -17.85
CA SER A 35 -25.10 1.17 -17.09
C SER A 35 -24.82 1.18 -15.59
N LYS A 36 -25.85 1.46 -14.78
CA LYS A 36 -25.71 1.42 -13.32
C LYS A 36 -25.47 -0.02 -12.86
N GLU A 37 -26.25 -0.94 -13.40
CA GLU A 37 -26.26 -2.36 -13.08
C GLU A 37 -24.90 -2.99 -13.38
N ALA A 38 -24.28 -2.65 -14.52
CA ALA A 38 -22.95 -3.16 -14.85
C ALA A 38 -21.87 -2.68 -13.88
N LYS A 39 -21.98 -1.47 -13.32
CA LYS A 39 -21.04 -0.98 -12.30
C LYS A 39 -21.25 -1.72 -10.97
N GLU A 40 -22.51 -1.95 -10.58
CA GLU A 40 -22.87 -2.66 -9.35
C GLU A 40 -22.40 -4.12 -9.40
N THR A 41 -22.65 -4.83 -10.50
CA THR A 41 -22.12 -6.18 -10.71
C THR A 41 -20.59 -6.21 -10.63
N MET A 42 -19.90 -5.29 -11.31
CA MET A 42 -18.44 -5.24 -11.23
C MET A 42 -17.92 -4.87 -9.84
N GLN A 43 -18.66 -4.05 -9.08
CA GLN A 43 -18.32 -3.69 -7.70
C GLN A 43 -18.41 -4.90 -6.77
N GLU A 44 -19.43 -5.73 -6.93
CA GLU A 44 -19.56 -7.00 -6.21
C GLU A 44 -18.43 -7.95 -6.61
N CYS A 45 -18.21 -8.17 -7.91
CA CYS A 45 -17.18 -9.06 -8.42
C CYS A 45 -15.77 -8.67 -7.95
N VAL A 46 -15.42 -7.37 -7.97
CA VAL A 46 -14.09 -6.93 -7.54
C VAL A 46 -13.90 -7.04 -6.03
N SER A 47 -14.96 -6.83 -5.26
CA SER A 47 -14.91 -6.97 -3.79
C SER A 47 -14.73 -8.44 -3.41
N GLU A 48 -15.46 -9.34 -4.09
CA GLU A 48 -15.28 -10.78 -3.95
C GLU A 48 -13.89 -11.23 -4.41
N PHE A 49 -13.38 -10.69 -5.52
CA PHE A 49 -12.03 -10.97 -6.01
C PHE A 49 -10.94 -10.62 -4.98
N ILE A 50 -11.07 -9.47 -4.30
CA ILE A 50 -10.19 -9.09 -3.19
C ILE A 50 -10.26 -10.15 -2.09
N GLY A 51 -11.47 -10.55 -1.68
CA GLY A 51 -11.68 -11.59 -0.66
C GLY A 51 -11.07 -12.94 -1.07
N PHE A 52 -11.26 -13.34 -2.32
CA PHE A 52 -10.78 -14.59 -2.89
C PHE A 52 -9.25 -14.67 -2.89
N VAL A 53 -8.58 -13.67 -3.47
CA VAL A 53 -7.11 -13.63 -3.55
C VAL A 53 -6.49 -13.50 -2.16
N THR A 54 -7.04 -12.64 -1.29
CA THR A 54 -6.52 -12.46 0.07
C THR A 54 -6.77 -13.67 0.96
N GLY A 55 -7.86 -14.40 0.74
CA GLY A 55 -8.15 -15.68 1.39
C GLY A 55 -7.07 -16.73 1.06
N GLU A 56 -6.77 -16.92 -0.22
CA GLU A 56 -5.74 -17.88 -0.65
C GLU A 56 -4.34 -17.50 -0.15
N ALA A 57 -3.99 -16.22 -0.20
CA ALA A 57 -2.73 -15.70 0.35
C ALA A 57 -2.63 -15.92 1.88
N SER A 58 -3.74 -15.67 2.60
CA SER A 58 -3.83 -15.91 4.05
C SER A 58 -3.66 -17.38 4.40
N ASP A 59 -4.25 -18.27 3.61
CA ASP A 59 -4.13 -19.71 3.80
C ASP A 59 -2.71 -20.21 3.61
N LYS A 60 -1.99 -19.72 2.60
CA LYS A 60 -0.55 -19.99 2.46
C LYS A 60 0.24 -19.46 3.65
N CYS A 61 0.05 -18.19 4.01
CA CYS A 61 0.75 -17.57 5.14
C CYS A 61 0.58 -18.40 6.42
N ARG A 62 -0.65 -18.85 6.69
CA ARG A 62 -0.98 -19.69 7.85
C ARG A 62 -0.35 -21.08 7.77
N LYS A 63 -0.35 -21.72 6.60
CA LYS A 63 0.34 -23.01 6.37
C LYS A 63 1.85 -22.91 6.66
N GLU A 64 2.46 -21.77 6.36
CA GLU A 64 3.86 -21.46 6.67
C GLU A 64 4.09 -20.97 8.12
N ARG A 65 3.08 -21.06 8.99
CA ARG A 65 3.12 -20.62 10.41
C ARG A 65 3.45 -19.14 10.60
N ARG A 66 3.17 -18.30 9.60
CA ARG A 66 3.28 -16.84 9.69
C ARG A 66 1.94 -16.23 10.07
N LYS A 67 1.98 -15.13 10.85
CA LYS A 67 0.79 -14.37 11.27
C LYS A 67 0.48 -13.17 10.38
N THR A 68 1.43 -12.77 9.54
CA THR A 68 1.35 -11.57 8.72
C THR A 68 1.51 -11.97 7.26
N VAL A 69 0.46 -11.70 6.49
CA VAL A 69 0.45 -11.84 5.02
C VAL A 69 1.36 -10.77 4.44
N ASN A 70 2.22 -11.15 3.49
CA ASN A 70 3.11 -10.21 2.80
C ASN A 70 2.83 -10.18 1.28
N GLY A 71 3.57 -9.34 0.54
CA GLY A 71 3.39 -9.21 -0.91
C GLY A 71 3.73 -10.47 -1.71
N ASP A 72 4.65 -11.32 -1.20
CA ASP A 72 5.02 -12.57 -1.87
C ASP A 72 3.90 -13.61 -1.79
N ASP A 73 3.11 -13.60 -0.70
CA ASP A 73 1.91 -14.43 -0.56
C ASP A 73 0.86 -14.08 -1.62
N VAL A 74 0.63 -12.79 -1.84
CA VAL A 74 -0.30 -12.31 -2.87
C VAL A 74 0.18 -12.70 -4.26
N CYS A 75 1.47 -12.52 -4.56
CA CYS A 75 2.03 -12.91 -5.85
C CYS A 75 1.91 -14.41 -6.10
N TRP A 76 2.09 -15.24 -5.05
CA TRP A 76 1.87 -16.67 -5.15
C TRP A 76 0.40 -17.02 -5.34
N ALA A 77 -0.50 -16.39 -4.59
CA ALA A 77 -1.94 -16.64 -4.68
C ALA A 77 -2.45 -16.38 -6.10
N MET A 78 -1.98 -15.31 -6.75
CA MET A 78 -2.30 -15.05 -8.16
C MET A 78 -1.94 -16.21 -9.08
N THR A 79 -0.76 -16.82 -8.91
CA THR A 79 -0.37 -18.01 -9.69
C THR A 79 -1.22 -19.23 -9.32
N ALA A 80 -1.41 -19.48 -8.01
CA ALA A 80 -2.16 -20.64 -7.53
C ALA A 80 -3.63 -20.65 -7.97
N LEU A 81 -4.23 -19.47 -8.13
CA LEU A 81 -5.61 -19.27 -8.56
C LEU A 81 -5.78 -19.22 -10.10
N GLY A 82 -4.69 -19.37 -10.87
CA GLY A 82 -4.73 -19.37 -12.33
C GLY A 82 -4.68 -17.97 -12.99
N PHE A 83 -4.26 -16.95 -12.25
CA PHE A 83 -3.99 -15.59 -12.76
C PHE A 83 -2.50 -15.41 -13.08
N ASP A 84 -1.88 -16.41 -13.71
CA ASP A 84 -0.44 -16.49 -13.97
C ASP A 84 0.10 -15.24 -14.69
N ASP A 85 -0.64 -14.68 -15.64
CA ASP A 85 -0.26 -13.48 -16.40
C ASP A 85 -0.10 -12.22 -15.53
N TYR A 86 -0.74 -12.20 -14.34
CA TYR A 86 -0.67 -11.07 -13.41
C TYR A 86 0.47 -11.20 -12.40
N ALA A 87 0.97 -12.42 -12.14
CA ALA A 87 1.99 -12.64 -11.11
C ALA A 87 3.35 -11.98 -11.43
N PRO A 88 3.92 -12.08 -12.66
CA PRO A 88 5.20 -11.43 -12.97
C PRO A 88 5.15 -9.90 -12.89
N PRO A 89 4.14 -9.19 -13.46
CA PRO A 89 4.02 -7.74 -13.30
C PRO A 89 3.92 -7.32 -11.83
N LEU A 90 3.18 -8.07 -11.01
CA LEU A 90 3.04 -7.78 -9.58
C LEU A 90 4.34 -7.97 -8.80
N LYS A 91 5.13 -9.01 -9.10
CA LYS A 91 6.46 -9.20 -8.49
C LYS A 91 7.39 -8.04 -8.81
N ARG A 92 7.44 -7.61 -10.08
CA ARG A 92 8.24 -6.45 -10.49
C ARG A 92 7.79 -5.17 -9.79
N TYR A 93 6.49 -4.99 -9.59
CA TYR A 93 5.96 -3.87 -8.81
C TYR A 93 6.41 -3.95 -7.35
N LEU A 94 6.31 -5.13 -6.72
CA LEU A 94 6.72 -5.35 -5.33
C LEU A 94 8.20 -5.08 -5.10
N GLU A 95 9.07 -5.49 -6.03
CA GLU A 95 10.50 -5.19 -6.00
C GLU A 95 10.76 -3.68 -6.00
N ARG A 96 10.17 -2.96 -6.97
CA ARG A 96 10.31 -1.50 -7.04
C ARG A 96 9.73 -0.79 -5.81
N TYR A 97 8.64 -1.28 -5.26
CA TYR A 97 8.07 -0.73 -4.03
C TYR A 97 9.04 -0.87 -2.85
N ARG A 98 9.70 -2.02 -2.71
CA ARG A 98 10.72 -2.25 -1.67
C ARG A 98 11.92 -1.32 -1.84
N GLU A 99 12.39 -1.10 -3.06
CA GLU A 99 13.48 -0.15 -3.35
C GLU A 99 13.13 1.28 -2.89
N ILE A 100 11.94 1.78 -3.28
CA ILE A 100 11.47 3.12 -2.91
C ILE A 100 11.34 3.28 -1.39
N GLU A 101 10.84 2.25 -0.69
CA GLU A 101 10.72 2.27 0.77
C GLU A 101 12.09 2.32 1.47
N VAL A 102 13.10 1.63 0.92
CA VAL A 102 14.49 1.69 1.39
C VAL A 102 15.07 3.09 1.17
N ASP A 103 14.89 3.67 -0.02
CA ASP A 103 15.37 5.01 -0.34
C ASP A 103 14.74 6.07 0.58
N ARG A 104 13.43 5.98 0.83
CA ARG A 104 12.73 6.87 1.77
C ARG A 104 13.29 6.73 3.19
N ALA A 105 13.56 5.52 3.65
CA ALA A 105 14.15 5.29 4.96
C ALA A 105 15.58 5.88 5.06
N ASN A 106 16.36 5.80 3.98
CA ASN A 106 17.69 6.39 3.91
C ASN A 106 17.66 7.93 3.90
N GLN A 107 16.73 8.55 3.17
CA GLN A 107 16.52 10.00 3.17
C GLN A 107 16.13 10.52 4.56
N ASN A 108 15.23 9.83 5.25
CA ASN A 108 14.84 10.20 6.61
C ASN A 108 16.01 10.12 7.61
N ARG A 109 16.92 9.14 7.45
CA ARG A 109 18.14 9.02 8.27
C ARG A 109 19.13 10.14 7.97
N ALA A 110 19.31 10.50 6.70
CA ALA A 110 20.16 11.61 6.30
C ALA A 110 19.66 12.96 6.86
N ALA A 111 18.34 13.20 6.83
CA ALA A 111 17.73 14.39 7.43
C ALA A 111 17.98 14.50 8.94
N ASN A 112 17.79 13.40 9.69
CA ASN A 112 18.05 13.37 11.14
C ASN A 112 19.54 13.53 11.51
N THR A 113 20.47 13.21 10.60
CA THR A 113 21.91 13.35 10.86
C THR A 113 22.38 14.80 10.65
N GLY A 114 21.73 15.55 9.76
CA GLY A 114 22.03 16.97 9.51
C GLY A 114 21.60 17.92 10.64
N GLU A 115 20.51 17.61 11.36
CA GLU A 115 20.08 18.42 12.52
C GLU A 115 21.02 18.31 13.71
N ASN A 116 21.68 17.16 13.93
CA ASN A 116 22.64 17.02 15.02
C ASN A 116 23.95 17.79 14.78
N GLN A 117 24.41 17.93 13.53
CA GLN A 117 25.65 18.68 13.22
C GLN A 117 25.48 20.21 13.39
N ILE A 118 24.29 20.76 13.07
CA ILE A 118 24.02 22.20 13.24
C ILE A 118 23.99 22.60 14.72
N ASN A 119 23.56 21.68 15.61
CA ASN A 119 23.53 21.94 17.05
C ASN A 119 24.93 21.93 17.68
N ASP A 120 25.84 21.10 17.17
CA ASP A 120 27.22 21.02 17.66
C ASP A 120 28.06 22.24 17.24
N ASP A 121 27.89 22.75 16.01
CA ASP A 121 28.60 23.94 15.53
C ASP A 121 28.15 25.24 16.23
N ASN A 122 26.87 25.33 16.61
CA ASN A 122 26.37 26.48 17.36
C ASN A 122 26.89 26.51 18.81
N ASN A 123 27.25 25.37 19.39
CA ASN A 123 27.79 25.30 20.75
C ASN A 123 29.29 25.63 20.82
N LEU A 124 30.03 25.47 19.71
CA LEU A 124 31.46 25.80 19.60
C LEU A 124 31.74 27.30 19.39
N LEU A 125 30.73 28.10 19.01
CA LEU A 125 30.89 29.54 18.77
C LEU A 125 30.84 30.39 20.06
N PHE A 126 30.24 29.88 21.14
CA PHE A 126 30.07 30.61 22.41
C PHE A 126 31.17 30.36 23.45
N ASP A 127 32.07 29.40 23.23
CA ASP A 127 33.10 29.01 24.21
C ASP A 127 34.52 29.46 23.78
N LYS A 128 34.67 30.72 23.34
CA LYS A 128 36.01 31.31 23.18
C LYS A 128 36.47 31.90 24.52
N PRO A 129 37.56 31.41 25.13
CA PRO A 129 38.07 31.96 26.38
C PRO A 129 38.54 33.41 26.16
N GLN A 130 38.01 34.35 26.93
CA GLN A 130 38.54 35.70 27.03
C GLN A 130 39.96 35.62 27.59
N ARG A 131 40.94 36.10 26.80
CA ARG A 131 42.34 36.21 27.22
C ARG A 131 42.46 37.35 28.22
N ASP A 132 42.60 37.01 29.50
CA ASP A 132 43.01 37.96 30.52
C ASP A 132 44.45 38.41 30.25
N SER A 133 44.61 39.69 29.94
CA SER A 133 45.91 40.35 29.82
C SER A 133 46.32 40.80 31.21
N ALA A 134 47.34 40.14 31.77
CA ALA A 134 47.96 40.53 33.03
C ALA A 134 48.68 41.88 32.90
N GLY A 135 48.42 42.77 33.84
CA GLY A 135 49.18 43.99 34.13
C GLY A 135 49.43 44.06 35.63
#